data_AF-A0A8K1FSH4-F1
#
_entry.id   AF-A0A8K1FSH4-F1
#
_cell.length_a   1.000
_cell.length_b   1.000
_cell.length_c   1.000
_cell.angle_alpha   90.00
_cell.angle_beta   90.00
_cell.angle_gamma   90.00
#
_symmetry.space_group_name_H-M   'P 1'
#
loop_
_entity.id
_entity.type
_entity.pdbx_description
1 polymer ?
#
loop_
_entity_poly.entity_id
_entity_poly.type
_entity_poly.pdbx_seq_one_letter_code
_entity_poly.pdbx_strand_id
1 'polypeptide(L)' 'MGESVIHDCLESIEATYSSRLDLKDTPIEDVETWFTDGSSYVVSRKQHAGYAVTINREVIKSGPLPTNTSAQKAEHLLK' A
#
# COMPACT_ATOMS: atom_id res chain seq x y z
N MET A 1 -26.30 15.02 27.40
CA MET A 1 -24.93 15.03 27.94
C MET A 1 -24.17 13.99 27.13
N GLY A 2 -23.51 14.41 26.04
CA GLY A 2 -22.88 13.50 25.09
C GLY A 2 -21.43 13.25 25.50
N GLU A 3 -21.07 11.98 25.61
CA GLU A 3 -19.73 11.53 26.01
C GLU A 3 -18.68 12.01 25.00
N SER A 4 -17.58 12.58 25.50
CA SER A 4 -16.41 12.90 24.69
C SER A 4 -15.70 11.60 24.32
N VAL A 5 -15.83 11.16 23.08
CA VAL A 5 -15.03 10.05 22.55
C VAL A 5 -13.58 10.54 22.48
N ILE A 6 -12.73 10.07 23.40
CA ILE A 6 -11.29 10.34 23.37
C ILE A 6 -10.73 9.50 22.21
N HIS A 7 -10.42 10.17 21.09
CA HIS A 7 -9.76 9.54 19.96
C HIS A 7 -8.25 9.57 20.21
N ASP A 8 -7.71 8.57 20.90
CA ASP A 8 -6.27 8.40 20.98
C ASP A 8 -5.75 7.84 19.65
N CYS A 9 -5.21 8.74 18.84
CA CYS A 9 -4.66 8.41 17.54
C CYS A 9 -3.45 7.44 17.67
N LEU A 10 -2.75 7.46 18.81
CA LEU A 10 -1.56 6.63 19.02
C LEU A 10 -1.93 5.16 19.24
N GLU A 11 -2.98 4.88 20.03
CA GLU A 11 -3.45 3.51 20.27
C GLU A 11 -3.97 2.85 18.98
N SER A 12 -4.66 3.61 18.11
CA SER A 12 -5.09 3.13 16.78
C SER A 12 -3.92 2.88 15.83
N ILE A 13 -2.88 3.70 15.87
CA ILE A 13 -1.66 3.50 15.07
C ILE A 13 -0.95 2.23 15.55
N GLU A 14 -0.79 2.07 16.86
CA GLU A 14 -0.10 0.92 17.45
C GLU A 14 -0.85 -0.40 17.19
N ALA A 15 -2.17 -0.44 17.33
CA ALA A 15 -2.96 -1.63 17.00
C ALA A 15 -2.89 -2.00 15.51
N THR A 16 -2.80 -1.02 14.62
CA THR A 16 -2.68 -1.23 13.17
C THR A 16 -1.27 -1.72 12.79
N TYR A 17 -0.23 -1.16 13.40
CA TYR A 17 1.17 -1.56 13.17
C TYR A 17 1.58 -2.85 13.91
N SER A 18 0.85 -3.26 14.95
CA SER A 18 1.16 -4.45 15.77
C SER A 18 0.76 -5.78 15.13
N SER A 19 0.13 -5.79 13.95
CA SER A 19 -0.32 -7.04 13.34
C SER A 19 0.83 -7.98 12.93
N ARG A 20 2.04 -7.42 12.67
CA ARG A 20 3.25 -8.15 12.25
C ARG A 20 4.50 -7.61 12.94
N LEU A 21 4.69 -7.98 14.21
CA LEU A 21 5.88 -7.61 15.01
C LEU A 21 7.21 -8.12 14.43
N ASP A 22 7.16 -9.09 13.51
CA ASP A 22 8.30 -9.67 12.81
C ASP A 22 8.72 -8.89 11.55
N LEU A 23 7.93 -7.89 11.12
CA LEU A 23 8.25 -7.06 9.96
C LEU A 23 9.46 -6.16 10.26
N LYS A 24 10.45 -6.17 9.37
CA LYS A 24 11.68 -5.39 9.50
C LYS A 24 11.93 -4.59 8.22
N ASP A 25 12.50 -3.40 8.37
CA ASP A 25 12.96 -2.57 7.25
C ASP A 25 14.31 -3.03 6.67
N THR A 26 14.91 -4.08 7.25
CA THR A 26 16.16 -4.68 6.76
C THR A 26 15.87 -5.79 5.76
N PRO A 27 16.60 -5.89 4.64
CA PRO A 27 16.48 -7.01 3.72
C PRO A 27 16.69 -8.36 4.43
N ILE A 28 15.95 -9.38 3.99
CA ILE A 28 16.18 -10.77 4.39
C ILE A 28 17.16 -11.37 3.38
N GLU A 29 18.19 -12.08 3.85
CA GLU A 29 19.16 -12.76 2.98
C GLU A 29 18.54 -14.04 2.37
N ASP A 30 19.05 -14.45 1.21
CA ASP A 30 18.66 -15.68 0.49
C ASP A 30 17.17 -15.81 0.12
N VAL A 31 16.44 -14.69 0.02
CA VAL A 31 15.07 -14.65 -0.50
C VAL A 31 14.97 -13.83 -1.79
N GLU A 32 13.94 -14.11 -2.57
CA GLU A 32 13.66 -13.38 -3.80
C GLU A 32 13.10 -11.98 -3.49
N THR A 33 13.73 -10.94 -4.04
CA THR A 33 13.30 -9.56 -3.86
C THR A 33 12.19 -9.21 -4.83
N TRP A 34 11.00 -8.92 -4.30
CA TRP A 34 9.87 -8.44 -5.07
C TRP A 34 9.80 -6.92 -4.99
N PHE A 35 9.50 -6.28 -6.12
CA PHE A 35 9.28 -4.86 -6.21
C PHE A 35 7.81 -4.61 -6.55
N THR A 36 7.23 -3.59 -5.92
CA THR A 36 5.83 -3.20 -6.14
C THR A 36 5.76 -1.73 -6.51
N ASP A 37 4.96 -1.39 -7.51
CA ASP A 37 4.69 -0.01 -7.87
C ASP A 37 3.19 0.20 -8.12
N GLY A 38 2.70 1.34 -7.63
CA GLY A 38 1.32 1.79 -7.82
C GLY A 38 1.30 3.13 -8.55
N SER A 39 0.75 3.16 -9.75
CA SER A 39 0.68 4.39 -10.55
C SER A 39 -0.74 4.94 -10.60
N SER A 40 -0.86 6.27 -10.72
CA SER A 40 -2.15 6.94 -10.86
C SER A 40 -2.02 8.21 -11.68
N TYR A 41 -2.92 8.42 -12.65
CA TYR A 41 -2.91 9.55 -13.58
C TYR A 41 -4.34 9.96 -13.98
N VAL A 42 -4.51 11.19 -14.47
CA VAL A 42 -5.82 11.73 -14.86
C VAL A 42 -5.92 11.86 -16.37
N VAL A 43 -6.97 11.29 -16.96
CA VAL A 43 -7.34 11.47 -18.39
C VAL A 43 -8.80 11.87 -18.46
N SER A 44 -9.12 12.91 -19.23
CA SER A 44 -10.51 13.38 -19.40
C SER A 44 -11.24 13.59 -18.06
N ARG A 45 -10.55 14.15 -17.07
CA ARG A 45 -11.04 14.38 -15.69
C ARG A 45 -11.37 13.09 -14.89
N LYS A 46 -10.99 11.92 -15.40
CA LYS A 46 -11.16 10.62 -14.73
C LYS A 46 -9.80 10.14 -14.23
N GLN A 47 -9.75 9.71 -12.97
CA GLN A 47 -8.53 9.14 -12.38
C GLN A 47 -8.42 7.66 -12.76
N HIS A 48 -7.31 7.32 -13.39
CA HIS A 48 -6.90 5.97 -13.74
C HIS A 48 -5.75 5.56 -12.84
N ALA A 49 -5.73 4.29 -12.44
CA ALA A 49 -4.68 3.74 -11.61
C ALA A 49 -4.39 2.31 -12.01
N GLY A 50 -3.16 1.88 -11.75
CA GLY A 50 -2.71 0.53 -11.99
C GLY A 50 -1.65 0.12 -10.99
N TYR A 51 -1.33 -1.15 -11.00
CA TYR A 51 -0.26 -1.70 -10.18
C TYR A 51 0.63 -2.64 -10.99
N ALA A 52 1.85 -2.81 -10.51
CA ALA A 52 2.76 -3.84 -10.98
C ALA A 52 3.51 -4.47 -9.79
N VAL A 53 3.74 -5.77 -9.89
CA VAL A 53 4.63 -6.55 -9.03
C VAL A 53 5.67 -7.20 -9.94
N THR A 54 6.95 -6.93 -9.67
CA THR A 54 8.06 -7.36 -10.51
C THR A 54 9.11 -8.07 -9.68
N ILE A 55 9.88 -8.93 -10.35
CA ILE A 55 11.09 -9.54 -9.81
C ILE A 55 12.18 -9.24 -10.81
N ASN A 56 13.27 -8.63 -10.34
CA ASN A 56 14.36 -8.14 -11.20
C ASN A 56 13.85 -7.27 -12.37
N ARG A 57 13.73 -7.85 -13.57
CA ARG A 57 13.27 -7.18 -14.79
C ARG A 57 11.99 -7.80 -15.38
N GLU A 58 11.37 -8.71 -14.66
CA GLU A 58 10.19 -9.46 -15.12
C GLU A 58 8.94 -9.03 -14.36
N VAL A 59 7.83 -8.92 -15.09
CA VAL A 59 6.52 -8.59 -14.50
C VAL A 59 5.83 -9.89 -14.10
N ILE A 60 5.62 -10.08 -12.80
CA ILE A 60 4.91 -11.24 -12.25
C ILE A 60 3.40 -11.00 -12.27
N LYS A 61 2.99 -9.78 -11.95
CA LYS A 61 1.58 -9.39 -11.94
C LYS A 61 1.44 -7.92 -12.26
N SER A 62 0.41 -7.57 -13.02
CA SER A 62 0.00 -6.19 -13.21
C SER A 62 -1.49 -6.12 -13.52
N GLY A 63 -2.07 -4.94 -13.36
CA GLY A 63 -3.45 -4.74 -13.77
C GLY A 63 -4.01 -3.36 -13.43
N PRO A 64 -5.24 -3.08 -13.91
CA PRO A 64 -5.95 -1.88 -13.55
C PRO A 64 -6.46 -1.94 -12.11
N LEU A 65 -6.52 -0.77 -11.47
CA LEU A 65 -7.19 -0.57 -10.18
C LEU A 65 -8.53 0.15 -10.38
N PRO A 66 -9.42 0.13 -9.37
CA PRO A 66 -10.65 0.91 -9.43
C PRO A 66 -10.39 2.38 -9.78
N THR A 67 -11.29 2.96 -10.58
CA THR A 67 -11.26 4.39 -10.88
C THR A 67 -11.26 5.21 -9.59
N ASN A 68 -10.54 6.33 -9.56
CA ASN A 68 -10.36 7.19 -8.38
C ASN A 68 -9.46 6.60 -7.27
N THR A 69 -8.66 5.58 -7.58
CA THR A 69 -7.58 5.15 -6.70
C THR A 69 -6.41 6.14 -6.81
N SER A 70 -5.97 6.72 -5.68
CA SER A 70 -4.78 7.57 -5.63
C SER A 70 -3.49 6.75 -5.77
N ALA A 71 -2.37 7.40 -6.10
CA ALA A 71 -1.06 6.73 -6.17
C ALA A 71 -0.68 6.09 -4.82
N GLN A 72 -0.83 6.83 -3.70
CA GLN A 72 -0.56 6.29 -2.37
C GLN A 72 -1.43 5.08 -2.02
N LYS A 73 -2.71 5.10 -2.40
CA LYS A 73 -3.60 3.95 -2.20
C LYS A 73 -3.19 2.77 -3.09
N ALA A 74 -2.77 3.03 -4.33
CA ALA A 74 -2.26 2.01 -5.23
C ALA A 74 -1.00 1.33 -4.67
N GLU A 75 -0.05 2.10 -4.12
CA GLU A 75 1.14 1.56 -3.46
C GLU A 75 0.80 0.77 -2.19
N HIS A 76 -0.07 1.30 -1.33
CA HIS A 76 -0.42 0.65 -0.06
C HIS A 76 -1.19 -0.67 -0.26
N LEU A 77 -1.94 -0.80 -1.36
CA LEU A 77 -2.62 -2.06 -1.72
C LEU A 77 -1.65 -3.21 -2.07
N LEU A 78 -0.36 -2.91 -2.31
CA LEU A 78 0.65 -3.88 -2.71
C LEU A 78 1.61 -4.26 -1.58
N LYS A 79 1.54 -3.56 -0.45
CA LYS A 79 2.40 -3.77 0.71
C LYS A 79 1.77 -4.73 1.72
#